data_AF-A0A2S9FIL4-F1
#
_entry.id   AF-A0A2S9FIL4-F1
#
_cell.length_a   1.000
_cell.length_b   1.000
_cell.length_c   1.000
_cell.angle_alpha   90.00
_cell.angle_beta   90.00
_cell.angle_gamma   90.00
#
_symmetry.space_group_name_H-M   'P 1'
#
loop_
_entity.id
_entity.type
_entity.pdbx_description
1 polymer ?
#
loop_
_entity_poly.entity_id
_entity_poly.type
_entity_poly.pdbx_seq_one_letter_code
_entity_poly.pdbx_strand_id
1 'polypeptide(L)'
;QAKPYEVELCVAEVAHFGETKAPELYRITYDGSIADEPHFVVMGGTTEPIAAALNESYTENASLADAVSIAVGALSSGEKGTEPRVLGPEVLEVAILDANRPRRAFRRITGAALEALLPQPVSAGSDDSTDAAEAES
;
A
#
# COMPACT_ATOMS: atom_id res chain seq x y z
N GLN A 1 -27.10 6.74 27.22
CA GLN A 1 -26.91 6.28 25.83
C GLN A 1 -25.44 5.89 25.68
N ALA A 2 -25.14 4.72 25.09
CA ALA A 2 -23.76 4.25 24.93
C ALA A 2 -23.04 5.07 23.84
N LYS A 3 -21.73 5.28 24.00
CA LYS A 3 -20.89 5.98 23.01
C LYS A 3 -20.83 5.16 21.70
N PRO A 4 -21.01 5.76 20.52
CA PRO A 4 -20.81 5.07 19.23
C PRO A 4 -19.36 4.58 19.09
N TYR A 5 -19.16 3.50 18.33
CA TYR A 5 -17.82 3.04 17.97
C TYR A 5 -17.20 4.00 16.94
N GLU A 6 -16.01 4.49 17.23
CA GLU A 6 -15.21 5.32 16.31
C GLU A 6 -14.37 4.39 15.42
N VAL A 7 -15.04 3.60 14.59
CA VAL A 7 -14.40 2.59 13.73
C VAL A 7 -14.89 2.69 12.30
N GLU A 8 -13.99 2.32 11.39
CA GLU A 8 -14.27 2.07 9.98
C GLU A 8 -13.69 0.69 9.65
N LEU A 9 -14.42 -0.12 8.88
CA LEU A 9 -14.04 -1.50 8.58
C LEU A 9 -13.97 -1.71 7.07
N CYS A 10 -12.99 -2.52 6.64
CA CYS A 10 -12.94 -3.08 5.30
C CYS A 10 -13.07 -4.60 5.39
N VAL A 11 -13.97 -5.16 4.60
CA VAL A 11 -14.13 -6.60 4.38
C VAL A 11 -13.68 -6.90 2.97
N ALA A 12 -12.73 -7.82 2.82
CA ALA A 12 -12.21 -8.24 1.52
C ALA A 12 -12.47 -9.74 1.31
N GLU A 13 -12.92 -10.09 0.11
CA GLU A 13 -13.15 -11.47 -0.34
C GLU A 13 -12.31 -11.76 -1.59
N VAL A 14 -11.82 -13.00 -1.69
CA VAL A 14 -11.17 -13.53 -2.89
C VAL A 14 -11.81 -14.87 -3.26
N ALA A 15 -11.67 -15.27 -4.52
CA ALA A 15 -12.16 -16.55 -5.01
C ALA A 15 -11.63 -17.74 -4.19
N HIS A 16 -12.40 -18.83 -4.15
CA HIS A 16 -11.89 -20.11 -3.68
C HIS A 16 -10.85 -20.68 -4.64
N PHE A 17 -10.01 -21.58 -4.13
CA PHE A 17 -8.98 -22.22 -4.93
C PHE A 17 -9.58 -22.96 -6.14
N GLY A 18 -9.14 -22.59 -7.34
CA GLY A 18 -9.61 -23.17 -8.60
C GLY A 18 -10.85 -22.49 -9.19
N GLU A 19 -11.39 -21.45 -8.55
CA GLU A 19 -12.49 -20.65 -9.08
C GLU A 19 -11.98 -19.35 -9.72
N THR A 20 -12.74 -18.83 -10.69
CA THR A 20 -12.46 -17.55 -11.34
C THR A 20 -13.55 -16.56 -10.94
N LYS A 21 -13.30 -15.78 -9.89
CA LYS A 21 -14.13 -14.66 -9.41
C LYS A 21 -13.21 -13.47 -9.10
N ALA A 22 -13.63 -12.27 -9.46
CA ALA A 22 -12.90 -11.06 -9.08
C ALA A 22 -12.94 -10.86 -7.55
N PRO A 23 -11.90 -10.27 -6.94
CA PRO A 23 -11.94 -9.87 -5.54
C PRO A 23 -13.05 -8.84 -5.29
N GLU A 24 -13.64 -8.86 -4.09
CA GLU A 24 -14.68 -7.91 -3.67
C GLU A 24 -14.20 -7.18 -2.41
N LEU A 25 -14.47 -5.87 -2.33
CA LEU A 25 -14.15 -5.04 -1.17
C LEU A 25 -15.40 -4.31 -0.69
N TYR A 26 -15.66 -4.36 0.62
CA TYR A 26 -16.76 -3.65 1.26
C TYR A 26 -16.23 -2.73 2.35
N ARG A 27 -16.59 -1.44 2.27
CA ARG A 27 -16.29 -0.45 3.32
C ARG A 27 -17.52 -0.24 4.20
N ILE A 28 -17.34 -0.29 5.51
CA ILE A 28 -18.38 -0.10 6.51
C ILE A 28 -18.00 1.07 7.40
N THR A 29 -18.80 2.13 7.39
CA THR A 29 -18.56 3.36 8.17
C THR A 29 -19.17 3.26 9.57
N TYR A 30 -18.82 4.21 10.45
CA TYR A 30 -19.22 4.22 11.86
C TYR A 30 -20.74 4.27 12.10
N ASP A 31 -21.51 4.74 11.12
CA ASP A 31 -22.97 4.84 11.14
C ASP A 31 -23.67 3.59 10.59
N GLY A 32 -22.90 2.58 10.14
CA GLY A 32 -23.39 1.34 9.58
C GLY A 32 -23.67 1.39 8.08
N SER A 33 -23.32 2.48 7.39
CA SER A 33 -23.41 2.52 5.91
C SER A 33 -22.39 1.57 5.28
N ILE A 34 -22.79 0.92 4.19
CA ILE A 34 -21.97 -0.06 3.47
C ILE A 34 -21.79 0.41 2.03
N ALA A 35 -20.55 0.41 1.54
CA ALA A 35 -20.20 0.69 0.15
C ALA A 35 -19.44 -0.49 -0.46
N ASP A 36 -19.77 -0.82 -1.71
CA ASP A 36 -19.02 -1.76 -2.56
C ASP A 36 -17.96 -0.97 -3.33
N GLU A 37 -16.71 -1.40 -3.22
CA GLU A 37 -15.52 -0.69 -3.74
C GLU A 37 -14.76 -1.60 -4.73
N PRO A 38 -14.71 -1.26 -6.03
CA PRO A 38 -14.28 -2.20 -7.07
C PRO A 38 -12.76 -2.43 -7.13
N HIS A 39 -11.96 -1.52 -6.58
CA HIS A 39 -10.50 -1.51 -6.82
C HIS A 39 -9.67 -1.39 -5.56
N PHE A 40 -9.96 -0.41 -4.70
CA PHE A 40 -9.22 -0.19 -3.46
C PHE A 40 -10.08 0.52 -2.41
N VAL A 41 -9.65 0.44 -1.14
CA VAL A 41 -10.28 1.12 0.00
C VAL A 41 -9.21 1.89 0.76
N VAL A 42 -9.47 3.16 1.04
CA VAL A 42 -8.63 4.02 1.91
C VAL A 42 -9.48 4.43 3.11
N MET A 43 -8.93 4.29 4.31
CA MET A 43 -9.63 4.55 5.57
C MET A 43 -8.67 5.14 6.59
N GLY A 44 -9.20 5.99 7.48
CA GLY A 44 -8.46 6.60 8.58
C GLY A 44 -7.61 7.81 8.17
N GLY A 45 -7.54 8.82 9.06
CA GLY A 45 -6.79 10.05 8.82
C GLY A 45 -7.37 10.89 7.68
N THR A 46 -6.50 11.58 6.94
CA THR A 46 -6.85 12.37 5.74
C THR A 46 -6.74 11.52 4.48
N THR A 47 -7.86 11.05 3.97
CA THR A 47 -7.90 10.02 2.92
C THR A 47 -7.90 10.57 1.50
N GLU A 48 -8.36 11.80 1.29
CA GLU A 48 -8.52 12.43 -0.02
C GLU A 48 -7.24 12.43 -0.88
N PRO A 49 -6.05 12.84 -0.38
CA PRO A 49 -4.84 12.83 -1.19
C PRO A 49 -4.37 11.41 -1.53
N ILE A 50 -4.53 10.46 -0.61
CA ILE A 50 -4.15 9.05 -0.81
C ILE A 50 -5.08 8.41 -1.86
N ALA A 51 -6.38 8.66 -1.76
CA ALA A 51 -7.37 8.18 -2.73
C ALA A 51 -7.12 8.79 -4.12
N ALA A 52 -6.76 10.06 -4.21
CA ALA A 52 -6.38 10.69 -5.49
C ALA A 52 -5.13 10.01 -6.10
N ALA A 53 -4.08 9.82 -5.31
CA ALA A 53 -2.86 9.15 -5.76
C ALA A 53 -3.12 7.70 -6.23
N LEU A 54 -3.97 6.95 -5.50
CA LEU A 54 -4.35 5.59 -5.90
C LEU A 54 -5.21 5.58 -7.17
N ASN A 55 -6.13 6.52 -7.35
CA ASN A 55 -6.90 6.61 -8.59
C ASN A 55 -6.02 6.84 -9.82
N GLU A 56 -4.92 7.58 -9.67
CA GLU A 56 -3.97 7.87 -10.77
C GLU A 56 -3.01 6.72 -11.05
N SER A 57 -2.64 5.93 -10.04
CA SER A 57 -1.58 4.92 -10.12
C SER A 57 -2.08 3.47 -10.12
N TYR A 58 -3.34 3.23 -9.75
CA TYR A 58 -3.92 1.89 -9.71
C TYR A 58 -3.87 1.21 -11.07
N THR A 59 -3.47 -0.06 -11.06
CA THR A 59 -3.41 -0.90 -12.26
C THR A 59 -4.02 -2.26 -11.93
N GLU A 60 -5.03 -2.67 -12.70
CA GLU A 60 -5.61 -4.01 -12.57
C GLU A 60 -4.56 -5.09 -12.88
N ASN A 61 -4.63 -6.21 -12.17
CA ASN A 61 -3.72 -7.35 -12.34
C ASN A 61 -2.23 -7.02 -12.13
N ALA A 62 -1.92 -5.96 -11.37
CA ALA A 62 -0.56 -5.66 -10.94
C ALA A 62 0.09 -6.83 -10.18
N SER A 63 1.41 -6.96 -10.29
CA SER A 63 2.14 -7.91 -9.47
C SER A 63 2.06 -7.50 -7.98
N LEU A 64 2.31 -8.44 -7.07
CA LEU A 64 2.32 -8.13 -5.63
C LEU A 64 3.33 -7.02 -5.29
N ALA A 65 4.49 -7.00 -5.95
CA ALA A 65 5.51 -5.98 -5.73
C ALA A 65 5.04 -4.60 -6.21
N ASP A 66 4.45 -4.55 -7.42
CA ASP A 66 3.92 -3.30 -7.98
C ASP A 66 2.77 -2.76 -7.13
N ALA A 67 1.85 -3.62 -6.71
CA ALA A 67 0.72 -3.25 -5.86
C ALA A 67 1.17 -2.67 -4.52
N VAL A 68 2.20 -3.26 -3.89
CA VAL A 68 2.80 -2.70 -2.66
C VAL A 68 3.49 -1.38 -2.93
N SER A 69 4.22 -1.24 -4.04
CA SER A 69 4.87 0.02 -4.41
C SER A 69 3.87 1.15 -4.63
N ILE A 70 2.75 0.86 -5.31
CA ILE A 70 1.65 1.80 -5.54
C ILE A 70 1.05 2.25 -4.19
N ALA A 71 0.72 1.30 -3.32
CA ALA A 71 0.11 1.60 -2.03
C ALA A 71 1.04 2.40 -1.11
N VAL A 72 2.32 2.02 -1.02
CA VAL A 72 3.33 2.74 -0.22
C VAL A 72 3.57 4.14 -0.76
N GLY A 73 3.68 4.29 -2.08
CA GLY A 73 3.83 5.60 -2.73
C GLY A 73 2.66 6.53 -2.41
N ALA A 74 1.43 6.03 -2.49
CA ALA A 74 0.23 6.80 -2.13
C ALA A 74 0.23 7.20 -0.65
N LEU A 75 0.56 6.27 0.25
CA LEU A 75 0.62 6.54 1.70
C LEU A 75 1.70 7.58 2.07
N SER A 76 2.87 7.52 1.45
CA SER A 76 3.95 8.49 1.68
C SER A 76 3.64 9.90 1.17
N SER A 77 2.66 10.05 0.28
CA SER A 77 2.24 11.32 -0.33
C SER A 77 1.04 12.00 0.38
N GLY A 78 0.48 11.37 1.40
CA GLY A 78 -0.83 11.70 1.98
C GLY A 78 -0.95 13.06 2.70
N GLU A 79 0.13 13.81 2.92
CA GLU A 79 0.06 15.16 3.49
C GLU A 79 0.66 16.20 2.55
N LYS A 80 -0.21 17.05 1.96
CA LYS A 80 0.23 18.18 1.15
C LYS A 80 1.07 19.15 2.00
N GLY A 81 2.35 19.27 1.67
CA GLY A 81 3.27 20.21 2.32
C GLY A 81 4.19 19.58 3.38
N THR A 82 4.06 18.28 3.62
CA THR A 82 5.00 17.52 4.46
C THR A 82 6.01 16.79 3.57
N GLU A 83 7.27 16.66 4.01
CA GLU A 83 8.24 15.86 3.25
C GLU A 83 7.77 14.39 3.15
N PRO A 84 8.04 13.71 2.01
CA PRO A 84 7.66 12.31 1.84
C PRO A 84 8.21 11.46 2.98
N ARG A 85 7.30 10.81 3.72
CA ARG A 85 7.69 9.94 4.82
C ARG A 85 8.24 8.62 4.27
N VAL A 86 9.43 8.23 4.71
CA VAL A 86 9.95 6.88 4.48
C VAL A 86 9.16 5.90 5.35
N LEU A 87 8.49 4.95 4.72
CA LEU A 87 7.68 3.93 5.38
C LEU A 87 8.45 2.59 5.38
N GLY A 88 9.21 2.37 6.45
CA GLY A 88 9.96 1.12 6.67
C GLY A 88 9.08 -0.05 7.15
N PRO A 89 9.61 -1.29 7.13
CA PRO A 89 8.89 -2.50 7.56
C PRO A 89 8.45 -2.47 9.03
N GLU A 90 9.09 -1.67 9.87
CA GLU A 90 8.75 -1.50 11.30
C GLU A 90 7.51 -0.64 11.55
N VAL A 91 7.05 0.14 10.57
CA VAL A 91 5.88 1.02 10.70
C VAL A 91 4.69 0.60 9.83
N LEU A 92 4.82 -0.51 9.09
CA LEU A 92 3.78 -1.04 8.22
C LEU A 92 3.37 -2.45 8.66
N GLU A 93 2.06 -2.69 8.75
CA GLU A 93 1.51 -4.05 8.79
C GLU A 93 1.00 -4.42 7.39
N VAL A 94 1.52 -5.52 6.83
CA VAL A 94 1.17 -5.97 5.49
C VAL A 94 0.67 -7.42 5.52
N ALA A 95 -0.46 -7.66 4.86
CA ALA A 95 -1.04 -8.98 4.68
C ALA A 95 -1.73 -9.09 3.32
N ILE A 96 -1.93 -10.32 2.87
CA ILE A 96 -2.60 -10.63 1.60
C ILE A 96 -3.68 -11.69 1.80
N LEU A 97 -4.64 -11.68 0.89
CA LEU A 97 -5.53 -12.81 0.61
C LEU A 97 -5.03 -13.51 -0.66
N ASP A 98 -4.33 -14.63 -0.48
CA ASP A 98 -3.77 -15.40 -1.60
C ASP A 98 -4.77 -16.45 -2.10
N ALA A 99 -5.44 -16.14 -3.22
CA ALA A 99 -6.43 -17.01 -3.87
C ALA A 99 -5.83 -18.34 -4.40
N ASN A 100 -4.50 -18.42 -4.54
CA ASN A 100 -3.83 -19.65 -4.98
C ASN A 100 -3.67 -20.68 -3.86
N ARG A 101 -4.11 -20.37 -2.63
CA ARG A 101 -4.02 -21.29 -1.49
C ARG A 101 -5.27 -22.16 -1.38
N PRO A 102 -5.15 -23.48 -1.15
CA PRO A 102 -6.28 -24.40 -1.14
C PRO A 102 -7.26 -24.24 0.04
N ARG A 103 -6.91 -23.42 1.06
CA ARG A 103 -7.73 -23.24 2.27
C ARG A 103 -7.70 -21.80 2.77
N ARG A 104 -6.81 -21.48 3.72
CA ARG A 104 -6.73 -20.15 4.32
C ARG A 104 -5.95 -19.22 3.39
N ALA A 105 -6.65 -18.33 2.71
CA ALA A 105 -6.05 -17.32 1.82
C ALA A 105 -5.19 -16.31 2.61
N PHE A 106 -5.62 -15.94 3.82
CA PHE A 106 -4.93 -14.93 4.63
C PHE A 106 -3.49 -15.34 5.00
N ARG A 107 -2.56 -14.41 4.75
CA ARG A 107 -1.15 -14.52 5.13
C ARG A 107 -0.59 -13.14 5.47
N ARG A 108 0.15 -13.04 6.57
CA ARG A 108 0.98 -11.86 6.89
C ARG A 108 2.31 -11.91 6.15
N ILE A 109 2.81 -10.76 5.74
CA ILE A 109 4.15 -10.56 5.16
C ILE A 109 4.95 -9.75 6.20
N THR A 110 6.06 -10.30 6.69
CA THR A 110 6.81 -9.75 7.82
C THR A 110 8.31 -10.00 7.68
N GLY A 111 9.13 -9.24 8.40
CA GLY A 111 10.60 -9.38 8.43
C GLY A 111 11.23 -9.23 7.04
N ALA A 112 12.23 -10.07 6.76
CA ALA A 112 12.97 -10.05 5.48
C ALA A 112 12.07 -10.16 4.23
N ALA A 113 10.91 -10.83 4.32
CA ALA A 113 9.98 -10.91 3.20
C ALA A 113 9.25 -9.59 2.93
N LEU A 114 9.01 -8.79 3.97
CA LEU A 114 8.45 -7.44 3.83
C LEU A 114 9.53 -6.47 3.36
N GLU A 115 10.73 -6.53 3.94
CA GLU A 115 11.89 -5.73 3.51
C GLU A 115 12.19 -5.87 2.02
N ALA A 116 12.17 -7.11 1.52
CA ALA A 116 12.40 -7.38 0.10
C ALA A 116 11.26 -6.92 -0.82
N LEU A 117 10.07 -6.68 -0.27
CA LEU A 117 8.87 -6.29 -1.02
C LEU A 117 8.66 -4.77 -1.05
N LEU A 118 9.15 -4.05 -0.03
CA LEU A 118 9.02 -2.60 0.04
C LEU A 118 9.90 -1.92 -1.02
N PRO A 119 9.43 -0.80 -1.61
CA PRO A 119 10.25 0.01 -2.49
C PRO A 119 11.53 0.42 -1.78
N GLN A 120 12.68 0.09 -2.38
CA GLN A 120 13.95 0.54 -1.83
C GLN A 120 14.04 2.05 -2.04
N PRO A 121 14.44 2.84 -1.01
CA PRO A 121 14.75 4.24 -1.23
C PRO A 121 15.84 4.27 -2.31
N VAL A 122 15.59 5.01 -3.38
CA VAL A 122 16.62 5.18 -4.41
C VAL A 122 17.82 5.76 -3.67
N SER A 123 18.89 4.97 -3.55
CA SER A 123 20.16 5.53 -3.14
C SER A 123 20.53 6.44 -4.29
N ALA A 124 20.32 7.74 -4.13
CA ALA A 124 20.83 8.73 -5.04
C ALA A 124 22.32 8.42 -5.18
N GLY A 125 22.69 7.91 -6.35
CA GLY A 125 24.03 7.44 -6.64
C GLY A 125 24.99 8.57 -6.32
N SER A 126 25.90 8.26 -5.41
CA SER A 126 27.17 8.93 -5.25
C SER A 126 27.91 8.90 -6.58
N ASP A 127 27.71 9.90 -7.43
CA ASP A 127 28.73 10.33 -8.39
C ASP A 127 29.80 11.07 -7.57
N ASP A 128 30.71 10.30 -6.97
CA ASP A 128 31.96 10.83 -6.43
C ASP A 128 33.15 10.28 -7.24
N SER A 129 34.10 11.20 -7.46
CA SER A 129 35.40 11.13 -8.14
C SER A 129 35.38 11.05 -9.68
N THR A 130 35.90 12.05 -10.39
CA THR A 130 37.28 12.52 -10.24
C THR A 130 37.41 14.02 -10.50
N ASP A 131 37.66 14.76 -9.42
CA ASP A 131 38.44 16.00 -9.47
C ASP A 131 39.88 15.65 -9.89
N ALA A 132 40.29 16.20 -11.03
CA ALA A 132 41.68 16.29 -11.44
C ALA A 132 41.96 17.74 -11.80
N ALA A 133 42.03 18.58 -10.78
CA ALA A 133 42.71 19.86 -10.85
C ALA A 133 44.24 19.67 -10.86
N GLU A 134 44.89 20.61 -11.56
CA GLU A 134 46.31 21.00 -11.54
C GLU A 134 47.22 20.45 -12.65
N ALA A 135 47.54 21.30 -13.64
CA ALA A 135 48.79 22.09 -13.61
C ALA A 135 48.89 23.05 -14.82
N GLU A 136 49.27 24.29 -14.52
CA GLU A 136 49.63 25.38 -15.45
C GLU A 136 50.71 25.00 -16.46
N SER A 137 50.57 25.50 -17.70
CA SER A 137 51.62 26.10 -18.56
C SER A 137 50.99 26.73 -19.80
#